data_AF-F4HB32-F1
#
_entry.id   AF-F4HB32-F1
#
_cell.length_a   1.000
_cell.length_b   1.000
_cell.length_c   1.000
_cell.angle_alpha   90.00
_cell.angle_beta   90.00
_cell.angle_gamma   90.00
#
_symmetry.space_group_name_H-M   'P 1'
#
loop_
_entity.id
_entity.type
_entity.pdbx_description
1 polymer ?
#
loop_
_entity_poly.entity_id
_entity_poly.type
_entity_poly.pdbx_seq_one_letter_code
_entity_poly.pdbx_strand_id
1 'polypeptide(L)'
;MGDIEQLEAKFSALIANLSASKRQALSRNLGRALLVSQRRRITAQQNPDGSRYEPRKPQKIRRKKGRIRRRAMFVKLKTARFLKVGIVDKSVGKKWAQAL
;
A
#
# COMPACT_ATOMS: atom_id res chain seq x y z
N MET A 1 -7.59 -21.67 7.78
CA MET A 1 -6.19 -21.35 7.42
C MET A 1 -5.74 -22.10 6.17
N GLY A 2 -6.10 -23.38 5.97
CA GLY A 2 -5.63 -24.15 4.81
C GLY A 2 -5.99 -23.63 3.40
N ASP A 3 -7.08 -22.87 3.22
CA ASP A 3 -7.48 -22.39 1.88
C ASP A 3 -6.56 -21.29 1.34
N ILE A 4 -6.15 -20.36 2.20
CA ILE A 4 -5.22 -19.28 1.83
C ILE A 4 -3.82 -19.86 1.54
N GLU A 5 -3.38 -20.82 2.35
CA GLU A 5 -2.09 -21.50 2.17
C GLU A 5 -2.05 -22.32 0.87
N GLN A 6 -3.13 -23.02 0.54
CA GLN A 6 -3.26 -23.74 -0.74
C GLN A 6 -3.25 -22.77 -1.92
N LEU A 7 -3.91 -21.63 -1.79
CA LEU A 7 -3.93 -20.59 -2.81
C LEU A 7 -2.52 -19.98 -3.01
N GLU A 8 -1.82 -19.70 -1.93
CA GLU A 8 -0.44 -19.21 -1.95
C GLU A 8 0.49 -20.22 -2.64
N ALA A 9 0.37 -21.51 -2.33
CA ALA A 9 1.17 -22.56 -2.96
C ALA A 9 0.93 -22.64 -4.48
N LYS A 10 -0.34 -22.57 -4.92
CA LYS A 10 -0.69 -22.59 -6.35
C LYS A 10 -0.13 -21.37 -7.09
N PHE A 11 -0.26 -20.16 -6.53
CA PHE A 11 0.31 -18.96 -7.15
C PHE A 11 1.83 -18.97 -7.16
N SER A 12 2.46 -19.47 -6.10
CA SER A 12 3.91 -19.60 -6.02
C SER A 12 4.45 -20.51 -7.12
N ALA A 13 3.81 -21.66 -7.36
CA ALA A 13 4.17 -22.55 -8.46
C ALA A 13 4.02 -21.86 -9.83
N LEU A 14 2.95 -21.11 -10.05
CA LEU A 14 2.74 -20.37 -11.30
C LEU A 14 3.81 -19.29 -11.53
N ILE A 15 4.18 -18.56 -10.48
CA ILE A 15 5.23 -17.52 -10.55
C ILE A 15 6.60 -18.15 -10.78
N ALA A 16 6.87 -19.34 -10.20
CA ALA A 16 8.12 -20.07 -10.41
C ALA A 16 8.35 -20.44 -11.88
N ASN A 17 7.27 -20.73 -12.62
CA ASN A 17 7.33 -21.04 -14.06
C ASN A 17 7.63 -19.82 -14.95
N LEU A 18 7.59 -18.59 -14.42
CA LEU A 18 7.93 -17.39 -15.18
C LEU A 18 9.45 -17.19 -15.23
N SER A 19 9.99 -16.72 -16.36
CA SER A 19 11.38 -16.26 -16.44
C SER A 19 11.60 -15.03 -15.54
N ALA A 20 12.86 -14.74 -15.20
CA ALA A 20 13.21 -13.59 -14.35
C ALA A 20 12.68 -12.26 -14.92
N SER A 21 12.80 -12.04 -16.23
CA SER A 21 12.27 -10.84 -16.91
C SER A 21 10.74 -10.73 -16.76
N LYS A 22 10.01 -11.84 -16.94
CA LYS A 22 8.55 -11.87 -16.77
C LYS A 22 8.14 -11.62 -15.32
N ARG A 23 8.87 -12.16 -14.34
CA ARG A 23 8.64 -11.86 -12.91
C ARG A 23 8.84 -10.39 -12.59
N GLN A 24 9.90 -9.77 -13.11
CA GLN A 24 10.14 -8.34 -12.92
C GLN A 24 9.04 -7.48 -13.56
N ALA A 25 8.60 -7.82 -14.77
CA ALA A 25 7.49 -7.13 -15.44
C ALA A 25 6.19 -7.23 -14.61
N LEU A 26 5.88 -8.43 -14.11
CA LEU A 26 4.73 -8.66 -13.22
C LEU A 26 4.83 -7.81 -11.94
N SER A 27 5.96 -7.85 -11.25
CA SER A 27 6.19 -7.05 -10.03
C SER A 27 6.01 -5.55 -10.26
N ARG A 28 6.51 -5.02 -11.38
CA ARG A 28 6.31 -3.59 -11.73
C ARG A 28 4.84 -3.27 -11.96
N ASN A 29 4.10 -4.12 -12.67
CA ASN A 29 2.68 -3.90 -12.96
C ASN A 29 1.82 -3.96 -11.70
N LEU A 30 2.05 -4.97 -10.84
CA LEU A 30 1.37 -5.09 -9.55
C LEU A 30 1.68 -3.89 -8.65
N GLY A 31 2.95 -3.50 -8.55
CA GLY A 31 3.36 -2.34 -7.76
C GLY A 31 2.71 -1.04 -8.23
N ARG A 32 2.60 -0.82 -9.55
CA ARG A 32 1.88 0.34 -10.12
C ARG A 32 0.39 0.31 -9.77
N ALA A 33 -0.27 -0.84 -9.92
CA ALA A 33 -1.68 -0.99 -9.56
C ALA A 33 -1.92 -0.71 -8.07
N LEU A 34 -1.07 -1.24 -7.19
CA LEU A 34 -1.11 -0.98 -5.75
C LEU A 34 -0.88 0.49 -5.42
N LEU A 35 0.08 1.14 -6.09
CA LEU A 35 0.34 2.57 -5.92
C LEU A 35 -0.89 3.41 -6.28
N VAL A 36 -1.54 3.11 -7.41
CA VAL A 36 -2.76 3.80 -7.85
C VAL A 36 -3.89 3.60 -6.85
N SER A 37 -4.13 2.36 -6.40
CA SER A 37 -5.12 2.03 -5.38
C SER A 37 -4.86 2.77 -4.06
N GLN A 38 -3.62 2.77 -3.58
CA GLN A 38 -3.22 3.44 -2.34
C GLN A 38 -3.40 4.95 -2.44
N ARG A 39 -3.00 5.57 -3.56
CA ARG A 39 -3.19 6.99 -3.82
C ARG A 39 -4.67 7.37 -3.85
N ARG A 40 -5.52 6.52 -4.45
CA ARG A 40 -6.98 6.68 -4.47
C ARG A 40 -7.56 6.64 -3.04
N ARG A 41 -7.22 5.61 -2.26
CA ARG A 41 -7.68 5.46 -0.86
C ARG A 41 -7.27 6.64 0.03
N ILE A 42 -6.00 7.06 -0.03
CA ILE A 42 -5.53 8.23 0.73
C ILE A 42 -6.27 9.50 0.30
N THR A 43 -6.53 9.68 -1.00
CA THR A 43 -7.29 10.83 -1.50
C THR A 43 -8.73 10.80 -1.00
N ALA A 44 -9.35 9.63 -0.96
CA ALA A 44 -10.70 9.40 -0.41
C ALA A 44 -10.76 9.44 1.13
N GLN A 45 -9.61 9.47 1.82
CA GLN A 45 -9.52 9.36 3.29
C GLN A 45 -10.11 8.05 3.84
N GLN A 46 -9.75 6.93 3.20
CA GLN A 46 -10.26 5.60 3.51
C GLN A 46 -9.15 4.61 3.91
N ASN A 47 -9.49 3.76 4.86
CA ASN A 47 -8.72 2.60 5.30
C ASN A 47 -8.74 1.48 4.24
N PRO A 48 -7.90 0.44 4.39
CA PRO A 48 -7.90 -0.71 3.49
C PRO A 48 -9.20 -1.49 3.42
N ASP A 49 -9.97 -1.51 4.51
CA ASP A 49 -11.32 -2.07 4.61
C ASP A 49 -12.40 -1.15 4.01
N GLY A 50 -12.04 0.05 3.55
CA GLY A 50 -12.95 1.06 3.00
C GLY A 50 -13.57 2.01 4.03
N SER A 51 -13.38 1.78 5.33
CA SER A 51 -13.88 2.68 6.38
C SER A 51 -13.19 4.05 6.32
N ARG A 52 -13.86 5.11 6.78
CA ARG A 52 -13.26 6.46 6.80
C ARG A 52 -12.16 6.51 7.87
N TYR A 53 -11.12 7.30 7.63
CA TYR A 53 -10.12 7.59 8.65
C TYR A 53 -10.76 8.21 9.89
N GLU A 54 -10.22 7.85 11.06
CA GLU A 54 -10.61 8.46 12.31
C GLU A 54 -10.39 9.99 12.28
N PRO A 55 -11.33 10.79 12.81
CA PRO A 55 -11.15 12.23 12.88
C PRO A 55 -9.89 12.63 13.64
N ARG A 56 -9.17 13.66 13.16
CA ARG A 56 -8.04 14.23 13.90
C ARG A 56 -8.50 14.74 15.26
N LYS A 57 -7.67 14.53 16.28
CA LYS A 57 -7.83 15.17 17.59
C LYS A 57 -8.04 16.69 17.40
N PRO A 58 -9.13 17.27 17.93
CA PRO A 58 -9.41 18.69 17.77
C PRO A 58 -8.35 19.51 18.52
N GLN A 59 -7.66 20.42 17.81
CA GLN A 59 -6.71 21.32 18.44
C GLN A 59 -7.45 22.48 19.15
N LYS A 60 -7.22 22.65 20.45
CA LYS A 60 -7.82 23.71 21.28
C LYS A 60 -7.37 25.14 20.91
N ILE A 61 -6.34 25.30 20.06
CA ILE A 61 -5.56 26.54 19.93
C ILE A 61 -6.15 27.58 18.96
N ARG A 62 -7.23 27.32 18.21
CA ARG A 62 -7.72 28.31 17.23
C ARG A 62 -9.22 28.54 17.26
N ARG A 63 -9.64 29.37 18.21
CA ARG A 63 -10.93 30.10 18.18
C ARG A 63 -11.00 31.17 17.07
N LYS A 64 -9.88 31.49 16.37
CA LYS A 64 -9.91 32.38 15.19
C LYS A 64 -10.39 31.62 13.94
N LYS A 65 -11.68 31.80 13.63
CA LYS A 65 -12.38 31.37 12.40
C LYS A 65 -11.52 31.72 11.16
N GLY A 66 -11.28 30.74 10.30
CA GLY A 66 -10.77 30.97 8.93
C GLY A 66 -9.28 30.74 8.61
N ARG A 67 -8.38 30.57 9.60
CA ARG A 67 -6.91 30.55 9.28
C ARG A 67 -6.27 29.17 9.07
N ILE A 68 -6.85 28.06 9.54
CA ILE A 68 -6.33 26.71 9.22
C ILE A 68 -7.29 26.02 8.27
N ARG A 69 -6.91 25.91 6.99
CA ARG A 69 -7.44 24.87 6.12
C ARG A 69 -6.94 23.53 6.66
N ARG A 70 -7.80 22.74 7.31
CA ARG A 70 -7.46 21.36 7.72
C ARG A 70 -7.19 20.57 6.44
N ARG A 71 -5.92 20.41 6.10
CA ARG A 71 -5.52 19.57 4.96
C ARG A 71 -5.98 18.14 5.22
N ALA A 72 -6.39 17.45 4.17
CA ALA A 72 -6.62 16.01 4.19
C ALA A 72 -5.41 15.28 4.80
N MET A 73 -5.60 14.13 5.46
CA MET A 73 -4.49 13.35 6.00
C MET A 73 -3.62 12.79 4.87
N PHE A 74 -2.32 12.60 5.16
CA PHE A 74 -1.37 11.90 4.29
C PHE A 74 -1.21 12.46 2.86
N VAL A 75 -1.52 13.75 2.64
CA VAL A 75 -1.37 14.43 1.35
C VAL A 75 0.06 14.33 0.79
N LYS A 76 1.08 14.36 1.65
CA LYS A 76 2.48 14.21 1.26
C LYS A 76 2.81 12.76 0.87
N LEU A 77 2.28 11.80 1.62
CA LEU A 77 2.55 10.38 1.43
C LEU A 77 2.05 9.88 0.07
N LYS A 78 0.90 10.39 -0.40
CA LYS A 78 0.34 10.01 -1.72
C LYS A 78 1.09 10.57 -2.94
N THR A 79 2.16 11.35 -2.75
CA THR A 79 2.95 11.89 -3.86
C THR A 79 4.00 10.88 -4.33
N ALA A 80 4.40 10.97 -5.61
CA ALA A 80 5.38 10.06 -6.21
C ALA A 80 6.74 10.04 -5.48
N ARG A 81 7.09 11.13 -4.77
CA ARG A 81 8.31 11.20 -3.96
C ARG A 81 8.30 10.20 -2.79
N PHE A 82 7.13 9.94 -2.20
CA PHE A 82 6.99 9.15 -0.97
C PHE A 82 6.30 7.80 -1.20
N LEU A 83 5.54 7.64 -2.29
CA LEU A 83 4.91 6.39 -2.66
C LEU A 83 5.73 5.68 -3.74
N LYS A 84 6.65 4.80 -3.31
CA LYS A 84 7.61 4.10 -4.20
C LYS A 84 7.15 2.69 -4.50
N VAL A 85 7.48 2.20 -5.70
CA VAL A 85 7.29 0.81 -6.11
C VAL A 85 8.66 0.14 -6.14
N GLY A 86 8.83 -0.93 -5.36
CA GLY A 86 10.01 -1.78 -5.41
C GLY A 86 9.82 -2.92 -6.41
N ILE A 87 10.89 -3.35 -7.06
CA ILE A 87 10.93 -4.61 -7.80
C ILE A 87 11.37 -5.67 -6.79
N VAL A 88 10.48 -6.63 -6.52
CA VAL A 88 10.81 -7.79 -5.71
C VAL A 88 11.29 -8.88 -6.67
N ASP A 89 12.61 -9.07 -6.75
CA ASP A 89 13.25 -10.13 -7.56
C ASP A 89 13.44 -11.43 -6.75
N LYS A 90 13.42 -11.34 -5.42
CA LYS A 90 13.51 -12.47 -4.50
C LYS A 90 12.10 -12.93 -4.16
N SER A 91 11.82 -14.23 -4.31
CA SER A 91 10.59 -14.84 -3.83
C SER A 91 10.26 -14.32 -2.43
N VAL A 92 9.05 -13.77 -2.30
CA VAL A 92 8.47 -13.32 -1.03
C VAL A 92 8.43 -14.56 -0.14
N GLY A 93 9.43 -14.73 0.73
CA GLY A 93 9.44 -15.90 1.61
C GLY A 93 10.49 -15.95 2.71
N LYS A 94 11.48 -15.04 2.80
CA LYS A 94 12.57 -15.21 3.79
C LYS A 94 13.10 -13.96 4.51
N LYS A 95 12.37 -12.83 4.53
CA LYS A 95 12.87 -11.64 5.27
C LYS A 95 11.91 -10.95 6.24
N TRP A 96 10.63 -11.29 6.23
CA TRP A 96 9.66 -10.75 7.19
C TRP A 96 9.43 -11.69 8.39
N ALA A 97 9.95 -12.93 8.34
CA ALA A 97 9.85 -13.91 9.42
C ALA A 97 11.02 -13.88 10.43
N GLN A 98 11.95 -12.92 10.32
CA GLN A 98 13.12 -12.80 11.20
C GLN A 98 13.10 -11.51 12.05
N ALA A 99 11.98 -10.80 12.10
CA ALA A 99 11.86 -9.52 12.81
C ALA A 99 10.69 -9.46 13.79
N LEU A 100 10.20 -10.61 14.25
CA LEU A 100 9.30 -10.77 15.40
C LEU A 100 9.77 -11.97 16.23
#